data_AF-A0A7Y5GYA5-F1
#
_entry.id   AF-A0A7Y5GYA5-F1
#
_cell.length_a   1.000
_cell.length_b   1.000
_cell.length_c   1.000
_cell.angle_alpha   90.00
_cell.angle_beta   90.00
_cell.angle_gamma   90.00
#
_symmetry.space_group_name_H-M   'P 1'
#
loop_
_entity.id
_entity.type
_entity.pdbx_description
1 polymer ?
#
loop_
_entity_poly.entity_id
_entity_poly.type
_entity_poly.pdbx_seq_one_letter_code
_entity_poly.pdbx_strand_id
1 'polypeptide(L)'
;MGKRSRDKGARGEREAAAEIRRKQEMLSSYARKRRITLKWHESKVSFLEGIVARGDWRIGEVVFEAWKRGARFDGWDEVLQFDVWASVLEELCIDPQQYLGTLPVDATLPWDHIDVGLEPGFLKREYRRALRNQLSPPCGKPLHEKVHHTNLPEALAETRRLICYHCGVACDLDQMKTRRIDYLQSMQATLPPPPNPPIETLRPEKFTPMRPPKRADQGESWDYRIVYTKLGGVRLTSHLDMVRMLPRVLRRANLPVRMTQGFNQKTVLSFGPALPLGTWSAEEVFDVSLLVSLPPDQLLARLNAVAPTGMQFRDARQLSAAEKGVTQFVRQAEYLVAAPAGTSKEDLILLVDQFMKSTEQTVERTSKKSGRTTTVDIRPVVVGMSVEDPTHLAELTPEAGPLAAPTLKIRLRLDMEPVIRPEEVLRFLLKLEEVAEPRIARIGLYGVVSDKLLTILQPPPVPNDLPAAATHASAA
;
A
#
# COMPACT_ATOMS: atom_id res chain seq x y z
N MET A 1 21.53 7.15 45.12
CA MET A 1 20.87 8.31 44.46
C MET A 1 19.91 7.95 43.31
N GLY A 2 19.90 6.72 42.76
CA GLY A 2 19.08 6.34 41.59
C GLY A 2 17.57 6.09 41.79
N LYS A 3 17.08 5.81 43.01
CA LYS A 3 15.65 5.53 43.25
C LYS A 3 14.73 6.77 43.18
N ARG A 4 15.21 7.96 43.59
CA ARG A 4 14.41 9.21 43.60
C ARG A 4 14.25 9.85 42.21
N SER A 5 15.09 9.50 41.23
CA SER A 5 14.99 10.00 39.86
C SER A 5 13.97 9.18 39.04
N ARG A 6 13.95 7.84 39.21
CA ARG A 6 12.98 6.94 38.56
C ARG A 6 11.52 7.27 38.92
N ASP A 7 11.27 7.60 40.20
CA ASP A 7 9.92 7.90 40.70
C ASP A 7 9.36 9.24 40.19
N LYS A 8 10.24 10.20 39.85
CA LYS A 8 9.85 11.49 39.26
C LYS A 8 9.54 11.37 37.77
N GLY A 9 10.26 10.54 37.03
CA GLY A 9 10.02 10.28 35.61
C GLY A 9 8.67 9.61 35.36
N ALA A 10 8.39 8.52 36.08
CA ALA A 10 7.12 7.79 36.00
C ALA A 10 5.90 8.64 36.42
N ARG A 11 6.08 9.60 37.34
CA ARG A 11 5.03 10.54 37.75
C ARG A 11 4.74 11.60 36.69
N GLY A 12 5.78 12.19 36.08
CA GLY A 12 5.63 13.16 34.98
C GLY A 12 4.99 12.56 33.74
N GLU A 13 5.27 11.29 33.44
CA GLU A 13 4.64 10.53 32.34
C GLU A 13 3.13 10.34 32.52
N ARG A 14 2.72 9.92 33.74
CA ARG A 14 1.31 9.76 34.08
C ARG A 14 0.57 11.09 34.03
N GLU A 15 1.20 12.17 34.45
CA GLU A 15 0.66 13.53 34.41
C GLU A 15 0.52 14.05 32.96
N ALA A 16 1.51 13.84 32.08
CA ALA A 16 1.44 14.27 30.68
C ALA A 16 0.39 13.48 29.87
N ALA A 17 0.32 12.16 30.03
CA ALA A 17 -0.70 11.34 29.38
C ALA A 17 -2.12 11.65 29.89
N ALA A 18 -2.26 11.94 31.19
CA ALA A 18 -3.53 12.40 31.76
C ALA A 18 -3.95 13.77 31.21
N GLU A 19 -3.01 14.70 31.04
CA GLU A 19 -3.28 16.02 30.47
C GLU A 19 -3.68 15.94 28.98
N ILE A 20 -3.06 15.05 28.20
CA ILE A 20 -3.47 14.79 26.81
C ILE A 20 -4.91 14.25 26.77
N ARG A 21 -5.24 13.25 27.60
CA ARG A 21 -6.61 12.70 27.69
C ARG A 21 -7.62 13.77 28.08
N ARG A 22 -7.32 14.60 29.09
CA ARG A 22 -8.17 15.72 29.51
C ARG A 22 -8.46 16.70 28.36
N LYS A 23 -7.42 17.06 27.58
CA LYS A 23 -7.57 17.94 26.40
C LYS A 23 -8.40 17.29 25.29
N GLN A 24 -8.19 15.99 25.02
CA GLN A 24 -8.97 15.25 24.05
C GLN A 24 -10.45 15.22 24.45
N GLU A 25 -10.77 14.87 25.70
CA GLU A 25 -12.13 14.88 26.24
C GLU A 25 -12.80 16.26 26.12
N MET A 26 -12.05 17.31 26.44
CA MET A 26 -12.50 18.69 26.27
C MET A 26 -12.87 18.97 24.81
N LEU A 27 -11.97 18.66 23.86
CA LEU A 27 -12.21 18.85 22.42
C LEU A 27 -13.40 18.02 21.93
N SER A 28 -13.52 16.76 22.33
CA SER A 28 -14.66 15.90 21.98
C SER A 28 -15.98 16.49 22.47
N SER A 29 -16.00 17.07 23.69
CA SER A 29 -17.19 17.71 24.25
C SER A 29 -17.63 18.92 23.42
N TYR A 30 -16.69 19.77 22.96
CA TYR A 30 -16.97 20.92 22.11
C TYR A 30 -17.38 20.51 20.69
N ALA A 31 -16.72 19.49 20.14
CA ALA A 31 -17.04 18.96 18.81
C ALA A 31 -18.46 18.42 18.76
N ARG A 32 -18.89 17.68 19.79
CA ARG A 32 -20.28 17.19 19.93
C ARG A 32 -21.28 18.33 19.97
N LYS A 33 -21.02 19.39 20.76
CA LYS A 33 -21.87 20.59 20.83
C LYS A 33 -22.02 21.29 19.48
N ARG A 34 -20.99 21.27 18.63
CA ARG A 34 -20.97 21.92 17.30
C ARG A 34 -21.28 21.00 16.13
N ARG A 35 -21.66 19.74 16.38
CA ARG A 35 -21.90 18.71 15.33
C ARG A 35 -20.70 18.54 14.39
N ILE A 36 -19.50 18.64 14.93
CA ILE A 36 -18.25 18.42 14.20
C ILE A 36 -17.77 16.99 14.46
N THR A 37 -17.45 16.25 13.41
CA THR A 37 -16.80 14.95 13.51
C THR A 37 -15.31 15.15 13.76
N LEU A 38 -14.85 14.78 14.95
CA LEU A 38 -13.44 14.85 15.33
C LEU A 38 -12.81 13.45 15.15
N LYS A 39 -11.66 13.39 14.46
CA LYS A 39 -10.83 12.19 14.30
C LYS A 39 -9.47 12.45 14.95
N TRP A 40 -8.99 11.52 15.78
CA TRP A 40 -7.67 11.60 16.42
C TRP A 40 -7.12 10.19 16.64
N HIS A 41 -5.80 10.09 16.85
CA HIS A 41 -5.11 8.84 17.21
C HIS A 41 -5.10 8.62 18.72
N GLU A 42 -5.12 7.37 19.16
CA GLU A 42 -5.04 7.04 20.58
C GLU A 42 -3.66 7.42 21.17
N SER A 43 -3.65 7.88 22.43
CA SER A 43 -2.44 8.36 23.12
C SER A 43 -1.33 7.31 23.22
N LYS A 44 -1.67 6.01 23.29
CA LYS A 44 -0.71 4.92 23.44
C LYS A 44 0.10 4.67 22.18
N VAL A 45 -0.55 4.65 21.01
CA VAL A 45 0.16 4.55 19.72
C VAL A 45 1.07 5.75 19.53
N SER A 46 0.56 6.96 19.78
CA SER A 46 1.36 8.19 19.66
C SER A 46 2.60 8.18 20.58
N PHE A 47 2.49 7.57 21.77
CA PHE A 47 3.61 7.40 22.69
C PHE A 47 4.69 6.50 22.10
N LEU A 48 4.32 5.33 21.56
CA LEU A 48 5.27 4.42 20.91
C LEU A 48 5.87 5.02 19.65
N GLU A 49 5.06 5.67 18.80
CA GLU A 49 5.54 6.39 17.61
C GLU A 49 6.59 7.44 18.00
N GLY A 50 6.35 8.18 19.09
CA GLY A 50 7.28 9.18 19.60
C GLY A 50 8.64 8.61 20.02
N ILE A 51 8.66 7.38 20.55
CA ILE A 51 9.89 6.66 20.94
C ILE A 51 10.58 6.09 19.69
N VAL A 52 9.85 5.38 18.84
CA VAL A 52 10.40 4.70 17.66
C VAL A 52 10.93 5.70 16.63
N ALA A 53 10.19 6.78 16.35
CA ALA A 53 10.61 7.79 15.38
C ALA A 53 11.85 8.59 15.81
N ARG A 54 12.10 8.68 17.12
CA ARG A 54 13.28 9.37 17.69
C ARG A 54 14.33 8.40 18.21
N GLY A 55 14.15 7.11 17.97
CA GLY A 55 14.96 6.04 18.53
C GLY A 55 16.38 6.01 17.97
N ASP A 56 17.30 5.54 18.80
CA ASP A 56 18.64 5.12 18.40
C ASP A 56 18.71 3.60 18.27
N TRP A 57 19.92 3.05 18.11
CA TRP A 57 20.15 1.61 17.95
C TRP A 57 19.56 0.77 19.10
N ARG A 58 19.44 1.33 20.32
CA ARG A 58 18.84 0.68 21.49
C ARG A 58 17.35 0.40 21.29
N ILE A 59 16.64 1.30 20.62
CA ILE A 59 15.22 1.09 20.29
C ILE A 59 15.06 -0.06 19.28
N GLY A 60 16.09 -0.36 18.48
CA GLY A 60 16.12 -1.56 17.63
C GLY A 60 15.95 -2.85 18.45
N GLU A 61 16.61 -2.96 19.61
CA GLU A 61 16.46 -4.10 20.52
C GLU A 61 15.06 -4.15 21.13
N VAL A 62 14.49 -3.00 21.51
CA VAL A 62 13.11 -2.91 22.02
C VAL A 62 12.12 -3.45 20.99
N VAL A 63 12.24 -3.04 19.73
CA VAL A 63 11.38 -3.51 18.64
C VAL A 63 11.53 -5.02 18.43
N PHE A 64 12.76 -5.52 18.47
CA PHE A 64 13.05 -6.95 18.29
C PHE A 64 12.49 -7.82 19.43
N GLU A 65 12.65 -7.40 20.68
CA GLU A 65 12.14 -8.13 21.84
C GLU A 65 10.61 -8.04 21.95
N ALA A 66 10.01 -6.90 21.63
CA ALA A 66 8.55 -6.79 21.51
C ALA A 66 8.02 -7.75 20.43
N TRP A 67 8.71 -7.81 19.28
CA TRP A 67 8.38 -8.76 18.22
C TRP A 67 8.53 -10.22 18.67
N LYS A 68 9.58 -10.60 19.41
CA LYS A 68 9.70 -11.97 19.96
C LYS A 68 8.53 -12.35 20.87
N ARG A 69 7.98 -11.38 21.60
CA ARG A 69 6.84 -11.55 22.51
C ARG A 69 5.47 -11.48 21.83
N GLY A 70 5.45 -11.45 20.50
CA GLY A 70 4.21 -11.53 19.72
C GLY A 70 3.60 -10.18 19.33
N ALA A 71 4.25 -9.05 19.62
CA ALA A 71 3.80 -7.73 19.20
C ALA A 71 3.79 -7.63 17.65
N ARG A 72 2.62 -7.44 17.04
CA ARG A 72 2.42 -7.42 15.58
C ARG A 72 1.33 -6.42 15.25
N PHE A 73 1.51 -5.68 14.15
CA PHE A 73 0.52 -4.70 13.68
C PHE A 73 0.17 -3.62 14.75
N ASP A 74 1.11 -3.25 15.62
CA ASP A 74 0.89 -2.28 16.70
C ASP A 74 0.72 -0.82 16.25
N GLY A 75 0.77 -0.56 14.93
CA GLY A 75 0.37 0.72 14.34
C GLY A 75 -1.16 0.90 14.22
N TRP A 76 -1.94 -0.13 14.54
CA TRP A 76 -3.40 -0.09 14.57
C TRP A 76 -3.90 -0.24 16.00
N ASP A 77 -4.71 0.71 16.44
CA ASP A 77 -5.23 0.78 17.82
C ASP A 77 -5.93 -0.52 18.25
N GLU A 78 -6.64 -1.20 17.33
CA GLU A 78 -7.46 -2.37 17.67
C GLU A 78 -6.67 -3.64 18.05
N VAL A 79 -5.38 -3.68 17.71
CA VAL A 79 -4.51 -4.85 17.94
C VAL A 79 -3.21 -4.49 18.67
N LEU A 80 -3.10 -3.25 19.14
CA LEU A 80 -1.94 -2.77 19.89
C LEU A 80 -1.73 -3.56 21.18
N GLN A 81 -0.57 -4.21 21.30
CA GLN A 81 -0.12 -4.90 22.51
C GLN A 81 0.77 -3.99 23.37
N PHE A 82 0.22 -2.87 23.83
CA PHE A 82 0.98 -1.85 24.55
C PHE A 82 1.72 -2.40 25.78
N ASP A 83 1.12 -3.33 26.51
CA ASP A 83 1.71 -3.91 27.73
C ASP A 83 2.99 -4.71 27.41
N VAL A 84 3.05 -5.35 26.24
CA VAL A 84 4.27 -6.01 25.75
C VAL A 84 5.37 -4.97 25.56
N TRP A 85 5.09 -3.88 24.84
CA TRP A 85 6.05 -2.80 24.63
C TRP A 85 6.53 -2.17 25.94
N ALA A 86 5.61 -1.91 26.88
CA ALA A 86 5.94 -1.36 28.19
C ALA A 86 6.87 -2.29 28.99
N SER A 87 6.58 -3.60 29.01
CA SER A 87 7.43 -4.59 29.69
C SER A 87 8.84 -4.66 29.08
N VAL A 88 8.94 -4.60 27.75
CA VAL A 88 10.22 -4.64 27.04
C VAL A 88 11.07 -3.41 27.39
N LEU A 89 10.46 -2.22 27.39
CA LEU A 89 11.14 -0.97 27.75
C LEU A 89 11.69 -1.03 29.19
N GLU A 90 10.90 -1.56 30.13
CA GLU A 90 11.32 -1.72 31.53
C GLU A 90 12.46 -2.72 31.68
N GLU A 91 12.37 -3.89 31.04
CA GLU A 91 13.40 -4.94 31.08
C GLU A 91 14.73 -4.47 30.49
N LEU A 92 14.68 -3.78 29.34
CA LEU A 92 15.87 -3.20 28.70
C LEU A 92 16.35 -1.91 29.39
N CYS A 93 15.69 -1.50 30.49
CA CYS A 93 16.02 -0.31 31.26
C CYS A 93 16.05 0.97 30.40
N ILE A 94 15.18 1.06 29.39
CA ILE A 94 15.05 2.21 28.49
C ILE A 94 14.05 3.20 29.10
N ASP A 95 14.51 4.41 29.37
CA ASP A 95 13.66 5.51 29.86
C ASP A 95 12.96 6.21 28.68
N PRO A 96 11.63 6.11 28.53
CA PRO A 96 10.90 6.74 27.43
C PRO A 96 11.04 8.27 27.40
N GLN A 97 11.27 8.92 28.54
CA GLN A 97 11.41 10.38 28.61
C GLN A 97 12.59 10.92 27.80
N GLN A 98 13.65 10.12 27.63
CA GLN A 98 14.79 10.51 26.80
C GLN A 98 14.39 10.75 25.35
N TYR A 99 13.40 10.00 24.86
CA TYR A 99 12.91 10.09 23.50
C TYR A 99 11.76 11.08 23.40
N LEU A 100 10.91 11.19 24.43
CA LEU A 100 9.70 12.01 24.37
C LEU A 100 9.93 13.49 24.64
N GLY A 101 10.99 13.83 25.37
CA GLY A 101 11.32 15.20 25.77
C GLY A 101 11.83 16.12 24.65
N THR A 102 12.14 17.36 25.03
CA THR A 102 12.79 18.34 24.15
C THR A 102 14.25 17.97 23.94
N LEU A 103 14.67 17.87 22.68
CA LEU A 103 16.06 17.61 22.32
C LEU A 103 16.88 18.92 22.36
N PRO A 104 18.09 18.91 22.93
CA PRO A 104 18.98 20.06 22.84
C PRO A 104 19.31 20.39 21.38
N VAL A 105 19.34 21.68 21.03
CA VAL A 105 19.61 22.14 19.66
C VAL A 105 20.99 21.71 19.14
N ASP A 106 21.93 21.51 20.06
CA ASP A 106 23.31 21.11 19.75
C ASP A 106 23.61 19.64 20.10
N ALA A 107 22.59 18.86 20.47
CA ALA A 107 22.75 17.42 20.62
C ALA A 107 23.01 16.76 19.26
N THR A 108 23.85 15.74 19.26
CA THR A 108 23.93 14.79 18.15
C THR A 108 22.69 13.91 18.17
N LEU A 109 22.00 13.82 17.03
CA LEU A 109 20.77 13.07 16.88
C LEU A 109 21.05 11.70 16.24
N PRO A 110 20.27 10.67 16.58
CA PRO A 110 20.45 9.34 16.00
C PRO A 110 20.40 9.31 14.47
N TRP A 111 19.65 10.23 13.85
CA TRP A 111 19.49 10.36 12.40
C TRP A 111 20.42 11.41 11.75
N ASP A 112 21.39 11.98 12.48
CA ASP A 112 22.34 12.96 11.90
C ASP A 112 23.22 12.37 10.79
N HIS A 113 23.32 11.04 10.70
CA HIS A 113 24.03 10.34 9.63
C HIS A 113 23.23 10.26 8.31
N ILE A 114 21.95 10.65 8.30
CA ILE A 114 21.11 10.66 7.12
C ILE A 114 21.30 11.99 6.39
N ASP A 115 21.91 11.94 5.20
CA ASP A 115 21.99 13.12 4.33
C ASP A 115 20.61 13.42 3.74
N VAL A 116 20.00 14.52 4.21
CA VAL A 116 18.72 15.03 3.74
C VAL A 116 18.88 16.10 2.64
N GLY A 117 20.10 16.29 2.12
CA GLY A 117 20.42 17.25 1.06
C GLY A 117 20.44 18.70 1.54
N LEU A 118 20.70 18.93 2.83
CA LEU A 118 20.78 20.26 3.44
C LEU A 118 22.15 20.45 4.10
N GLU A 119 22.67 21.67 4.02
CA GLU A 119 23.95 22.02 4.66
C GLU A 119 23.86 21.88 6.18
N PRO A 120 24.96 21.47 6.83
CA PRO A 120 25.05 21.47 8.28
C PRO A 120 24.64 22.82 8.90
N GLY A 121 23.74 22.76 9.89
CA GLY A 121 23.28 23.92 10.64
C GLY A 121 22.22 24.80 9.98
N PHE A 122 21.80 24.54 8.74
CA PHE A 122 20.67 25.28 8.13
C PHE A 122 19.40 25.16 8.97
N LEU A 123 19.00 23.92 9.32
CA LEU A 123 17.82 23.67 10.14
C LEU A 123 17.90 24.36 11.52
N LYS A 124 19.10 24.43 12.11
CA LYS A 124 19.33 25.15 13.38
C LYS A 124 19.11 26.67 13.21
N ARG A 125 19.57 27.27 12.10
CA ARG A 125 19.33 28.69 11.79
C ARG A 125 17.85 28.97 11.58
N GLU A 126 17.17 28.12 10.81
CA GLU A 126 15.73 28.24 10.55
C GLU A 126 14.90 28.09 11.84
N TYR A 127 15.24 27.12 12.69
CA TYR A 127 14.62 26.98 14.01
C TYR A 127 14.78 28.25 14.86
N ARG A 128 15.99 28.82 14.93
CA ARG A 128 16.24 30.09 15.65
C ARG A 128 15.49 31.29 15.04
N ARG A 129 15.33 31.34 13.71
CA ARG A 129 14.50 32.36 13.04
C ARG A 129 13.03 32.21 13.39
N ALA A 130 12.51 30.98 13.36
CA ALA A 130 11.13 30.66 13.74
C ALA A 130 10.83 31.09 15.17
N LEU A 131 11.73 30.80 16.13
CA LEU A 131 11.59 31.26 17.52
C LEU A 131 11.56 32.79 17.68
N ARG A 132 12.11 33.54 16.70
CA ARG A 132 12.09 35.00 16.66
C ARG A 132 10.97 35.57 15.79
N ASN A 133 10.04 34.73 15.31
CA ASN A 133 9.00 35.10 14.34
C ASN A 133 9.57 35.75 13.06
N GLN A 134 10.80 35.37 12.67
CA GLN A 134 11.43 35.86 11.45
C GLN A 134 11.05 34.94 10.30
N LEU A 135 10.51 35.53 9.23
CA LEU A 135 10.22 34.81 8.00
C LEU A 135 11.51 34.50 7.25
N SER A 136 11.55 33.31 6.66
CA SER A 136 12.56 32.96 5.67
C SER A 136 12.00 33.27 4.28
N PRO A 137 12.36 34.42 3.69
CA PRO A 137 11.97 34.73 2.32
C PRO A 137 12.44 33.65 1.35
N PRO A 138 11.68 33.41 0.27
CA PRO A 138 12.06 32.41 -0.72
C PRO A 138 13.34 32.83 -1.47
N CYS A 139 14.23 31.85 -1.69
CA CYS A 139 15.43 32.01 -2.49
C CYS A 139 15.11 32.20 -3.98
N GLY A 140 16.13 32.59 -4.76
CA GLY A 140 16.02 32.72 -6.22
C GLY A 140 15.34 34.01 -6.68
N LYS A 141 15.08 34.97 -5.79
CA LYS A 141 14.50 36.27 -6.15
C LYS A 141 15.58 37.32 -6.36
N PRO A 142 15.38 38.30 -7.26
CA PRO A 142 16.28 39.43 -7.38
C PRO A 142 16.44 40.17 -6.04
N LEU A 143 17.61 40.76 -5.83
CA LEU A 143 17.91 41.49 -4.59
C LEU A 143 16.84 42.57 -4.30
N HIS A 144 16.33 42.57 -3.07
CA HIS A 144 15.23 43.43 -2.57
C HIS A 144 13.82 43.18 -3.14
N GLU A 145 13.65 42.20 -4.02
CA GLU A 145 12.33 41.86 -4.55
C GLU A 145 11.57 40.85 -3.69
N LYS A 146 10.27 41.09 -3.53
CA LYS A 146 9.38 40.16 -2.82
C LYS A 146 8.81 39.08 -3.72
N VAL A 147 8.83 39.26 -5.04
CA VAL A 147 8.32 38.31 -6.03
C VAL A 147 9.24 38.30 -7.25
N HIS A 148 9.16 37.24 -8.06
CA HIS A 148 9.86 37.26 -9.34
C HIS A 148 8.99 37.99 -10.37
N HIS A 149 9.63 38.48 -11.44
CA HIS A 149 8.94 39.00 -12.60
C HIS A 149 7.97 37.97 -13.19
N THR A 150 6.82 38.46 -13.61
CA THR A 150 5.70 37.68 -14.16
C THR A 150 5.59 37.79 -15.67
N ASN A 151 6.41 38.65 -16.30
CA ASN A 151 6.45 38.86 -17.74
C ASN A 151 7.89 38.83 -18.26
N LEU A 152 8.02 38.51 -19.54
CA LEU A 152 9.29 38.30 -20.22
C LEU A 152 10.14 39.59 -20.33
N PRO A 153 9.58 40.76 -20.70
CA PRO A 153 10.37 41.99 -20.78
C PRO A 153 11.07 42.38 -19.46
N GLU A 154 10.33 42.36 -18.34
CA GLU A 154 10.90 42.66 -17.01
C GLU A 154 11.92 41.60 -16.58
N ALA A 155 11.64 40.31 -16.85
CA ALA A 155 12.56 39.23 -16.52
C ALA A 155 13.90 39.32 -17.28
N LEU A 156 13.87 39.75 -18.55
CA LEU A 156 15.07 39.99 -19.37
C LEU A 156 15.82 41.26 -18.96
N ALA A 157 15.09 42.32 -18.58
CA ALA A 157 15.69 43.57 -18.11
C ALA A 157 16.35 43.44 -16.72
N GLU A 158 16.00 42.40 -15.96
CA GLU A 158 16.53 42.18 -14.62
C GLU A 158 18.01 41.77 -14.65
N THR A 159 18.87 42.64 -14.13
CA THR A 159 20.33 42.43 -14.03
C THR A 159 20.80 42.09 -12.62
N ARG A 160 19.96 42.26 -11.60
CA ARG A 160 20.33 41.96 -10.20
C ARG A 160 20.55 40.46 -10.03
N ARG A 161 21.51 40.12 -9.17
CA ARG A 161 21.76 38.74 -8.76
C ARG A 161 20.58 38.21 -7.95
N LEU A 162 20.30 36.92 -8.10
CA LEU A 162 19.33 36.24 -7.27
C LEU A 162 19.91 36.02 -5.86
N ILE A 163 19.08 36.16 -4.84
CA ILE A 163 19.48 35.90 -3.45
C ILE A 163 19.38 34.39 -3.16
N CYS A 164 20.45 33.81 -2.64
CA CYS A 164 20.41 32.54 -1.93
C CYS A 164 20.38 32.79 -0.41
N TYR A 165 19.53 32.06 0.31
CA TYR A 165 19.50 32.09 1.78
C TYR A 165 20.34 30.97 2.40
N HIS A 166 21.17 30.30 1.60
CA HIS A 166 21.99 29.15 1.98
C HIS A 166 21.17 28.13 2.77
N CYS A 167 20.12 27.61 2.10
CA CYS A 167 19.40 26.45 2.58
C CYS A 167 20.23 25.16 2.50
N GLY A 168 21.39 25.24 1.83
CA GLY A 168 22.32 24.15 1.66
C GLY A 168 21.91 23.12 0.62
N VAL A 169 20.84 23.39 -0.10
CA VAL A 169 20.61 22.79 -1.41
C VAL A 169 21.55 23.51 -2.38
N ALA A 170 22.43 22.77 -3.05
CA ALA A 170 23.37 23.30 -4.05
C ALA A 170 22.62 23.74 -5.33
N CYS A 171 21.86 24.83 -5.22
CA CYS A 171 21.07 25.40 -6.31
C CYS A 171 21.96 26.18 -7.28
N ASP A 172 21.75 25.97 -8.58
CA ASP A 172 22.27 26.83 -9.64
C ASP A 172 21.29 27.99 -9.88
N LEU A 173 21.59 29.15 -9.31
CA LEU A 173 20.74 30.35 -9.42
C LEU A 173 20.68 30.89 -10.86
N ASP A 174 21.75 30.74 -11.62
CA ASP A 174 21.78 31.22 -13.01
C ASP A 174 20.90 30.32 -13.88
N GLN A 175 20.98 29.00 -13.70
CA GLN A 175 20.06 28.07 -14.34
C GLN A 175 18.61 28.32 -13.93
N MET A 176 18.34 28.65 -12.65
CA MET A 176 16.99 29.03 -12.21
C MET A 176 16.47 30.26 -12.94
N LYS A 177 17.32 31.28 -13.14
CA LYS A 177 16.97 32.47 -13.92
C LYS A 177 16.64 32.11 -15.36
N THR A 178 17.49 31.32 -16.02
CA THR A 178 17.30 30.89 -17.42
C THR A 178 16.02 30.09 -17.58
N ARG A 179 15.80 29.04 -16.76
CA ARG A 179 14.57 28.24 -16.82
C ARG A 179 13.31 29.09 -16.65
N ARG A 180 13.36 30.12 -15.81
CA ARG A 180 12.22 31.01 -15.61
C ARG A 180 11.92 31.85 -16.86
N ILE A 181 12.96 32.35 -17.53
CA ILE A 181 12.82 33.05 -18.81
C ILE A 181 12.23 32.10 -19.86
N ASP A 182 12.73 30.86 -19.97
CA ASP A 182 12.21 29.85 -20.89
C ASP A 182 10.73 29.56 -20.65
N TYR A 183 10.30 29.43 -19.38
CA TYR A 183 8.89 29.24 -19.03
C TYR A 183 8.04 30.45 -19.45
N LEU A 184 8.47 31.68 -19.13
CA LEU A 184 7.74 32.88 -19.53
C LEU A 184 7.61 33.01 -21.05
N GLN A 185 8.66 32.64 -21.79
CA GLN A 185 8.64 32.60 -23.24
C GLN A 185 7.68 31.54 -23.77
N SER A 186 7.71 30.32 -23.22
CA SER A 186 6.80 29.22 -23.61
C SER A 186 5.32 29.57 -23.38
N MET A 187 5.04 30.36 -22.35
CA MET A 187 3.70 30.85 -22.03
C MET A 187 3.32 32.14 -22.78
N GLN A 188 4.23 32.73 -23.57
CA GLN A 188 4.05 34.01 -24.24
C GLN A 188 3.64 35.14 -23.27
N ALA A 189 4.20 35.12 -22.05
CA ALA A 189 3.88 36.06 -20.99
C ALA A 189 4.53 37.44 -21.23
N THR A 190 3.95 38.24 -22.12
CA THR A 190 4.50 39.55 -22.52
C THR A 190 4.05 40.70 -21.63
N LEU A 191 2.94 40.56 -20.91
CA LEU A 191 2.36 41.57 -20.03
C LEU A 191 2.24 41.04 -18.60
N PRO A 192 2.35 41.91 -17.58
CA PRO A 192 2.08 41.50 -16.20
C PRO A 192 0.59 41.11 -16.05
N PRO A 193 0.28 40.17 -15.13
CA PRO A 193 -1.11 39.83 -14.85
C PRO A 193 -1.83 41.06 -14.29
N PRO A 194 -3.14 41.23 -14.58
CA PRO A 194 -3.92 42.30 -14.00
C PRO A 194 -3.92 42.18 -12.46
N PRO A 195 -3.95 43.30 -11.72
CA PRO A 195 -4.01 43.27 -10.27
C PRO A 195 -5.26 42.49 -9.83
N ASN A 196 -5.12 41.69 -8.77
CA ASN A 196 -6.26 41.02 -8.18
C ASN A 196 -7.30 42.06 -7.77
N PRO A 197 -8.59 41.86 -8.09
CA PRO A 197 -9.63 42.76 -7.64
C PRO A 197 -9.70 42.81 -6.10
N PRO A 198 -10.08 43.95 -5.51
CA PRO A 198 -10.27 44.04 -4.07
C PRO A 198 -11.28 42.98 -3.59
N ILE A 199 -10.98 42.35 -2.44
CA ILE A 199 -11.75 41.21 -1.89
C ILE A 199 -13.22 41.55 -1.61
N GLU A 200 -13.56 42.85 -1.52
CA GLU A 200 -14.91 43.34 -1.22
C GLU A 200 -15.99 42.98 -2.26
N THR A 201 -15.62 42.59 -3.48
CA THR A 201 -16.59 42.29 -4.56
C THR A 201 -16.70 40.81 -4.94
N LEU A 202 -16.03 39.89 -4.23
CA LEU A 202 -16.24 38.46 -4.44
C LEU A 202 -17.54 38.00 -3.77
N ARG A 203 -18.70 38.48 -4.25
CA ARG A 203 -19.89 37.63 -4.18
C ARG A 203 -19.55 36.43 -5.06
N PRO A 204 -19.61 35.19 -4.56
CA PRO A 204 -19.35 34.05 -5.41
C PRO A 204 -20.43 34.06 -6.49
N GLU A 205 -20.05 34.47 -7.71
CA GLU A 205 -20.79 34.08 -8.90
C GLU A 205 -21.04 32.58 -8.77
N LYS A 206 -22.26 32.11 -9.10
CA LYS A 206 -22.60 30.69 -9.07
C LYS A 206 -21.43 29.93 -9.67
N PHE A 207 -20.74 29.14 -8.85
CA PHE A 207 -19.57 28.38 -9.26
C PHE A 207 -19.98 27.54 -10.46
N THR A 208 -19.54 27.97 -11.64
CA THR A 208 -19.78 27.23 -12.87
C THR A 208 -18.57 26.32 -12.99
N PRO A 209 -18.70 25.00 -12.79
CA PRO A 209 -17.55 24.12 -12.85
C PRO A 209 -16.93 24.24 -14.23
N MET A 210 -15.71 24.76 -14.30
CA MET A 210 -14.92 24.74 -15.54
C MET A 210 -14.85 23.29 -16.01
N ARG A 211 -15.27 23.03 -17.25
CA ARG A 211 -15.05 21.72 -17.85
C ARG A 211 -13.53 21.53 -17.95
N PRO A 212 -12.99 20.40 -17.45
CA PRO A 212 -11.58 20.12 -17.59
C PRO A 212 -11.21 20.17 -19.08
N PRO A 213 -10.03 20.70 -19.44
CA PRO A 213 -9.59 20.77 -20.83
C PRO A 213 -9.65 19.37 -21.48
N LYS A 214 -9.95 19.33 -22.78
CA LYS A 214 -9.85 18.08 -23.56
C LYS A 214 -8.41 17.57 -23.43
N ARG A 215 -8.27 16.36 -22.92
CA ARG A 215 -6.99 15.79 -22.51
C ARG A 215 -6.27 15.25 -23.73
N ALA A 216 -4.93 15.34 -23.72
CA ALA A 216 -4.10 14.85 -24.80
C ALA A 216 -4.38 13.37 -25.08
N ASP A 217 -4.55 13.05 -26.36
CA ASP A 217 -4.56 11.67 -26.82
C ASP A 217 -3.16 11.07 -26.58
N GLN A 218 -3.13 9.89 -25.97
CA GLN A 218 -1.89 9.17 -25.68
C GLN A 218 -1.52 8.19 -26.80
N GLY A 219 -2.36 8.09 -27.84
CA GLY A 219 -2.18 7.16 -28.96
C GLY A 219 -2.76 5.78 -28.68
N GLU A 220 -2.43 4.85 -29.58
CA GLU A 220 -2.82 3.44 -29.46
C GLU A 220 -2.18 2.77 -28.24
N SER A 221 -2.86 1.75 -27.71
CA SER A 221 -2.34 0.96 -26.61
C SER A 221 -2.61 -0.51 -26.81
N TRP A 222 -1.71 -1.33 -26.29
CA TRP A 222 -1.77 -2.78 -26.30
C TRP A 222 -1.88 -3.30 -24.87
N ASP A 223 -2.92 -4.07 -24.59
CA ASP A 223 -3.20 -4.61 -23.28
C ASP A 223 -2.51 -5.96 -23.09
N TYR A 224 -1.83 -6.14 -21.96
CA TYR A 224 -1.12 -7.35 -21.60
C TYR A 224 -1.61 -7.87 -20.26
N ARG A 225 -1.83 -9.17 -20.17
CA ARG A 225 -2.00 -9.90 -18.92
C ARG A 225 -0.68 -10.55 -18.56
N ILE A 226 -0.19 -10.28 -17.36
CA ILE A 226 1.14 -10.73 -16.91
C ILE A 226 0.98 -11.51 -15.61
N VAL A 227 1.61 -12.69 -15.58
CA VAL A 227 1.65 -13.59 -14.44
C VAL A 227 3.00 -13.46 -13.72
N TYR A 228 2.96 -13.41 -12.39
CA TYR A 228 4.16 -13.29 -11.58
C TYR A 228 4.08 -14.09 -10.27
N THR A 229 5.24 -14.38 -9.69
CA THR A 229 5.36 -15.06 -8.39
C THR A 229 5.63 -14.05 -7.28
N LYS A 230 5.27 -14.44 -6.05
CA LYS A 230 5.50 -13.70 -4.81
C LYS A 230 6.03 -14.65 -3.75
N LEU A 231 7.31 -15.01 -3.85
CA LEU A 231 8.00 -16.00 -3.00
C LEU A 231 9.11 -15.34 -2.17
N GLY A 232 9.50 -15.93 -1.04
CA GLY A 232 10.50 -15.31 -0.16
C GLY A 232 9.98 -14.05 0.52
N GLY A 233 10.89 -13.10 0.81
CA GLY A 233 10.58 -11.87 1.56
C GLY A 233 9.52 -10.96 0.92
N VAL A 234 9.36 -10.99 -0.41
CA VAL A 234 8.40 -10.12 -1.11
C VAL A 234 6.94 -10.40 -0.70
N ARG A 235 6.64 -11.59 -0.14
CA ARG A 235 5.31 -11.94 0.41
C ARG A 235 4.82 -10.99 1.50
N LEU A 236 5.75 -10.31 2.18
CA LEU A 236 5.48 -9.28 3.21
C LEU A 236 5.17 -7.90 2.60
N THR A 237 5.14 -7.80 1.27
CA THR A 237 4.63 -6.60 0.58
C THR A 237 3.11 -6.65 0.54
N SER A 238 2.44 -5.66 1.13
CA SER A 238 0.98 -5.57 1.10
C SER A 238 0.45 -5.34 -0.32
N HIS A 239 -0.84 -5.57 -0.56
CA HIS A 239 -1.43 -5.25 -1.87
C HIS A 239 -1.26 -3.77 -2.25
N LEU A 240 -1.39 -2.84 -1.28
CA LEU A 240 -1.21 -1.41 -1.55
C LEU A 240 0.23 -1.08 -1.96
N ASP A 241 1.20 -1.74 -1.35
CA ASP A 241 2.61 -1.57 -1.71
C ASP A 241 2.93 -2.22 -3.05
N MET A 242 2.28 -3.34 -3.40
CA MET A 242 2.36 -3.93 -4.74
C MET A 242 1.86 -2.96 -5.81
N VAL A 243 0.73 -2.28 -5.56
CA VAL A 243 0.18 -1.24 -6.45
C VAL A 243 1.15 -0.06 -6.64
N ARG A 244 2.05 0.19 -5.68
CA ARG A 244 3.10 1.24 -5.78
C ARG A 244 4.40 0.71 -6.38
N MET A 245 4.72 -0.57 -6.17
CA MET A 245 5.95 -1.22 -6.62
C MET A 245 5.92 -1.53 -8.11
N LEU A 246 4.83 -2.12 -8.62
CA LEU A 246 4.75 -2.54 -10.02
C LEU A 246 4.90 -1.38 -11.03
N PRO A 247 4.32 -0.18 -10.82
CA PRO A 247 4.62 0.98 -11.65
C PRO A 247 6.11 1.36 -11.67
N ARG A 248 6.83 1.18 -10.54
CA ARG A 248 8.27 1.44 -10.47
C ARG A 248 9.06 0.38 -11.24
N VAL A 249 8.63 -0.89 -11.18
CA VAL A 249 9.21 -1.98 -11.98
C VAL A 249 9.02 -1.69 -13.48
N LEU A 250 7.80 -1.34 -13.91
CA LEU A 250 7.50 -0.98 -15.31
C LEU A 250 8.35 0.21 -15.79
N ARG A 251 8.49 1.24 -14.95
CA ARG A 251 9.36 2.39 -15.25
C ARG A 251 10.84 2.01 -15.34
N ARG A 252 11.34 1.15 -14.44
CA ARG A 252 12.73 0.66 -14.47
C ARG A 252 13.01 -0.23 -15.68
N ALA A 253 12.01 -0.98 -16.15
CA ALA A 253 12.06 -1.77 -17.37
C ALA A 253 11.97 -0.92 -18.66
N ASN A 254 11.87 0.41 -18.51
CA ASN A 254 11.70 1.37 -19.60
C ASN A 254 10.50 1.03 -20.51
N LEU A 255 9.38 0.63 -19.90
CA LEU A 255 8.14 0.33 -20.60
C LEU A 255 7.23 1.57 -20.60
N PRO A 256 6.81 2.08 -21.77
CA PRO A 256 5.91 3.22 -21.84
C PRO A 256 4.47 2.74 -21.54
N VAL A 257 4.03 2.96 -20.30
CA VAL A 257 2.70 2.57 -19.81
C VAL A 257 1.70 3.67 -20.10
N ARG A 258 0.48 3.31 -20.49
CA ARG A 258 -0.64 4.25 -20.63
C ARG A 258 -1.01 4.84 -19.27
N MET A 259 -1.29 6.14 -19.25
CA MET A 259 -1.67 6.86 -18.04
C MET A 259 -3.19 7.11 -17.99
N THR A 260 -3.76 7.10 -16.79
CA THR A 260 -5.13 7.53 -16.57
C THR A 260 -5.25 9.00 -16.91
N GLN A 261 -6.41 9.38 -17.42
CA GLN A 261 -6.62 10.74 -17.86
C GLN A 261 -6.90 11.72 -16.69
N GLY A 262 -7.10 11.26 -15.45
CA GLY A 262 -7.45 12.12 -14.30
C GLY A 262 -6.42 13.23 -13.99
N PHE A 263 -6.81 14.20 -13.12
CA PHE A 263 -5.92 15.31 -12.71
C PHE A 263 -4.58 14.81 -12.14
N ASN A 264 -4.64 13.71 -11.37
CA ASN A 264 -3.46 12.96 -10.96
C ASN A 264 -3.32 11.74 -11.87
N GLN A 265 -2.47 11.86 -12.88
CA GLN A 265 -2.19 10.77 -13.82
C GLN A 265 -1.51 9.61 -13.08
N LYS A 266 -2.06 8.40 -13.27
CA LYS A 266 -1.53 7.15 -12.72
C LYS A 266 -1.40 6.14 -13.83
N THR A 267 -0.48 5.18 -13.73
CA THR A 267 -0.41 4.06 -14.67
C THR A 267 -1.74 3.30 -14.71
N VAL A 268 -2.23 2.97 -15.90
CA VAL A 268 -3.42 2.13 -16.09
C VAL A 268 -3.02 0.68 -15.82
N LEU A 269 -3.38 0.19 -14.62
CA LEU A 269 -3.14 -1.18 -14.17
C LEU A 269 -4.43 -1.73 -13.57
N SER A 270 -4.69 -3.01 -13.82
CA SER A 270 -5.77 -3.77 -13.18
C SER A 270 -5.17 -4.98 -12.48
N PHE A 271 -5.64 -5.30 -11.28
CA PHE A 271 -5.06 -6.34 -10.44
C PHE A 271 -6.04 -7.49 -10.24
N GLY A 272 -5.49 -8.70 -10.10
CA GLY A 272 -6.22 -9.84 -9.57
C GLY A 272 -6.64 -9.65 -8.12
N PRO A 273 -7.34 -10.64 -7.55
CA PRO A 273 -7.79 -10.62 -6.17
C PRO A 273 -6.62 -10.47 -5.19
N ALA A 274 -6.76 -9.55 -4.24
CA ALA A 274 -5.72 -9.27 -3.25
C ALA A 274 -5.35 -10.53 -2.46
N LEU A 275 -4.04 -10.76 -2.31
CA LEU A 275 -3.49 -11.84 -1.51
C LEU A 275 -3.34 -11.38 -0.05
N PRO A 276 -3.72 -12.20 0.95
CA PRO A 276 -3.42 -11.91 2.34
C PRO A 276 -1.91 -11.71 2.58
N LEU A 277 -1.58 -10.85 3.54
CA LEU A 277 -0.18 -10.54 3.85
C LEU A 277 0.53 -11.77 4.41
N GLY A 278 1.75 -12.04 3.93
CA GLY A 278 2.55 -13.19 4.38
C GLY A 278 2.31 -14.50 3.63
N THR A 279 1.24 -14.58 2.84
CA THR A 279 0.95 -15.75 1.99
C THR A 279 1.89 -15.80 0.79
N TRP A 280 2.41 -17.00 0.50
CA TRP A 280 3.21 -17.24 -0.70
C TRP A 280 2.31 -17.31 -1.92
N SER A 281 2.84 -16.96 -3.09
CA SER A 281 2.10 -17.17 -4.33
C SER A 281 3.01 -17.58 -5.47
N ALA A 282 2.65 -18.69 -6.12
CA ALA A 282 3.24 -19.10 -7.38
C ALA A 282 2.55 -18.40 -8.57
N GLU A 283 1.33 -17.90 -8.39
CA GLU A 283 0.53 -17.35 -9.49
C GLU A 283 -0.29 -16.13 -9.04
N GLU A 284 0.27 -14.96 -9.32
CA GLU A 284 -0.40 -13.67 -9.25
C GLU A 284 -0.55 -13.08 -10.64
N VAL A 285 -1.51 -12.17 -10.82
CA VAL A 285 -1.77 -11.57 -12.14
C VAL A 285 -2.12 -10.10 -12.04
N PHE A 286 -1.68 -9.35 -13.05
CA PHE A 286 -2.16 -8.01 -13.34
C PHE A 286 -2.27 -7.79 -14.85
N ASP A 287 -3.15 -6.88 -15.24
CA ASP A 287 -3.24 -6.37 -16.60
C ASP A 287 -2.60 -4.97 -16.69
N VAL A 288 -1.91 -4.69 -17.79
CA VAL A 288 -1.26 -3.40 -18.07
C VAL A 288 -1.50 -2.98 -19.52
N SER A 289 -1.77 -1.70 -19.73
CA SER A 289 -1.85 -1.10 -21.07
C SER A 289 -0.52 -0.42 -21.42
N LEU A 290 0.15 -0.89 -22.47
CA LEU A 290 1.40 -0.31 -22.98
C LEU A 290 1.14 0.53 -24.22
N LEU A 291 1.95 1.58 -24.43
CA LEU A 291 1.95 2.42 -25.64
C LEU A 291 2.84 1.84 -26.76
N VAL A 292 3.33 0.61 -26.58
CA VAL A 292 4.12 -0.13 -27.55
C VAL A 292 3.65 -1.58 -27.60
N SER A 293 3.60 -2.14 -28.80
CA SER A 293 3.44 -3.57 -28.99
C SER A 293 4.80 -4.26 -28.83
N LEU A 294 4.87 -5.21 -27.92
CA LEU A 294 6.03 -6.07 -27.67
C LEU A 294 5.64 -7.54 -27.70
N PRO A 295 6.50 -8.42 -28.25
CA PRO A 295 6.39 -9.85 -28.02
C PRO A 295 6.42 -10.17 -26.51
N PRO A 296 5.58 -11.11 -26.02
CA PRO A 296 5.50 -11.41 -24.59
C PRO A 296 6.82 -11.85 -23.95
N ASP A 297 7.65 -12.59 -24.67
CA ASP A 297 8.99 -13.01 -24.24
C ASP A 297 9.93 -11.81 -23.99
N GLN A 298 9.92 -10.82 -24.86
CA GLN A 298 10.71 -9.59 -24.69
C GLN A 298 10.21 -8.74 -23.52
N LEU A 299 8.89 -8.68 -23.33
CA LEU A 299 8.26 -8.02 -22.19
C LEU A 299 8.72 -8.68 -20.88
N LEU A 300 8.66 -10.01 -20.79
CA LEU A 300 9.10 -10.77 -19.61
C LEU A 300 10.59 -10.60 -19.34
N ALA A 301 11.43 -10.63 -20.38
CA ALA A 301 12.86 -10.42 -20.23
C ALA A 301 13.19 -9.06 -19.61
N ARG A 302 12.55 -7.98 -20.09
CA ARG A 302 12.73 -6.62 -19.54
C ARG A 302 12.24 -6.50 -18.10
N LEU A 303 11.10 -7.11 -17.78
CA LEU A 303 10.54 -7.08 -16.42
C LEU A 303 11.44 -7.85 -15.43
N ASN A 304 11.88 -9.05 -15.78
CA ASN A 304 12.73 -9.87 -14.93
C ASN A 304 14.12 -9.28 -14.72
N ALA A 305 14.66 -8.54 -15.70
CA ALA A 305 15.94 -7.84 -15.54
C ALA A 305 15.96 -6.80 -14.41
N VAL A 306 14.78 -6.31 -13.99
CA VAL A 306 14.65 -5.29 -12.92
C VAL A 306 13.76 -5.74 -11.76
N ALA A 307 13.33 -7.01 -11.76
CA ALA A 307 12.43 -7.57 -10.76
C ALA A 307 13.10 -7.57 -9.37
N PRO A 308 12.35 -7.28 -8.30
CA PRO A 308 12.87 -7.41 -6.94
C PRO A 308 13.08 -8.88 -6.58
N THR A 309 14.01 -9.15 -5.66
CA THR A 309 14.27 -10.50 -5.15
C THR A 309 12.99 -11.14 -4.60
N GLY A 310 12.72 -12.39 -5.01
CA GLY A 310 11.51 -13.12 -4.63
C GLY A 310 10.32 -12.94 -5.57
N MET A 311 10.42 -12.04 -6.56
CA MET A 311 9.42 -11.87 -7.60
C MET A 311 9.99 -12.31 -8.96
N GLN A 312 9.22 -13.11 -9.69
CA GLN A 312 9.53 -13.52 -11.05
C GLN A 312 8.31 -13.33 -11.93
N PHE A 313 8.46 -12.64 -13.06
CA PHE A 313 7.44 -12.58 -14.09
C PHE A 313 7.54 -13.86 -14.93
N ARG A 314 6.54 -14.72 -14.83
CA ARG A 314 6.56 -16.09 -15.37
C ARG A 314 6.07 -16.14 -16.80
N ASP A 315 5.00 -15.40 -17.07
CA ASP A 315 4.30 -15.50 -18.34
C ASP A 315 3.55 -14.21 -18.64
N ALA A 316 3.28 -13.96 -19.92
CA ALA A 316 2.55 -12.81 -20.39
C ALA A 316 1.78 -13.15 -21.67
N ARG A 317 0.61 -12.54 -21.85
CA ARG A 317 -0.15 -12.61 -23.09
C ARG A 317 -0.76 -11.27 -23.43
N GLN A 318 -0.76 -10.92 -24.71
CA GLN A 318 -1.51 -9.78 -25.21
C GLN A 318 -3.02 -10.11 -25.24
N LEU A 319 -3.83 -9.21 -24.71
CA LEU A 319 -5.28 -9.31 -24.67
C LEU A 319 -5.89 -8.74 -25.95
N SER A 320 -6.98 -9.35 -26.42
CA SER A 320 -7.84 -8.76 -27.44
C SER A 320 -8.87 -7.81 -26.83
N ALA A 321 -9.39 -6.87 -27.64
CA ALA A 321 -10.33 -5.85 -27.16
C ALA A 321 -11.65 -6.40 -26.59
N ALA A 322 -12.01 -7.65 -26.92
CA ALA A 322 -13.23 -8.30 -26.44
C ALA A 322 -13.06 -8.99 -25.07
N GLU A 323 -11.83 -9.10 -24.57
CA GLU A 323 -11.54 -9.84 -23.34
C GLU A 323 -11.85 -9.03 -22.08
N LYS A 324 -12.35 -9.73 -21.06
CA LYS A 324 -12.58 -9.14 -19.75
C LYS A 324 -11.26 -8.89 -19.03
N GLY A 325 -11.14 -7.73 -18.39
CA GLY A 325 -10.04 -7.43 -17.49
C GLY A 325 -9.96 -8.40 -16.30
N VAL A 326 -8.77 -8.52 -15.71
CA VAL A 326 -8.42 -9.57 -14.74
C VAL A 326 -9.36 -9.64 -13.55
N THR A 327 -9.82 -8.50 -13.03
CA THR A 327 -10.77 -8.43 -11.91
C THR A 327 -12.11 -9.09 -12.22
N GLN A 328 -12.55 -9.07 -13.48
CA GLN A 328 -13.77 -9.73 -13.93
C GLN A 328 -13.53 -11.16 -14.44
N PHE A 329 -12.29 -11.47 -14.83
CA PHE A 329 -11.91 -12.79 -15.32
C PHE A 329 -11.77 -13.78 -14.16
N VAL A 330 -11.05 -13.41 -13.09
CA VAL A 330 -10.74 -14.33 -11.99
C VAL A 330 -11.98 -14.58 -11.12
N ARG A 331 -12.35 -15.85 -10.97
CA ARG A 331 -13.52 -16.32 -10.21
C ARG A 331 -13.18 -17.36 -9.16
N GLN A 332 -12.10 -18.12 -9.35
CA GLN A 332 -11.64 -19.12 -8.39
C GLN A 332 -10.15 -18.96 -8.11
N ALA A 333 -9.73 -19.37 -6.93
CA ALA A 333 -8.33 -19.45 -6.53
C ALA A 333 -8.04 -20.80 -5.88
N GLU A 334 -6.86 -21.34 -6.15
CA GLU A 334 -6.39 -22.60 -5.60
C GLU A 334 -5.21 -22.37 -4.67
N TYR A 335 -5.27 -23.01 -3.51
CA TYR A 335 -4.32 -22.84 -2.42
C TYR A 335 -3.80 -24.19 -1.95
N LEU A 336 -2.55 -24.22 -1.50
CA LEU A 336 -1.99 -25.26 -0.65
C LEU A 336 -1.88 -24.72 0.77
N VAL A 337 -2.34 -25.50 1.73
CA VAL A 337 -2.29 -25.18 3.16
C VAL A 337 -1.65 -26.33 3.91
N ALA A 338 -0.63 -26.05 4.72
CA ALA A 338 -0.08 -27.06 5.61
C ALA A 338 -1.06 -27.39 6.74
N ALA A 339 -1.31 -28.67 6.98
CA ALA A 339 -1.97 -29.10 8.21
C ALA A 339 -1.04 -28.91 9.43
N PRO A 340 -1.59 -28.81 10.66
CA PRO A 340 -0.78 -28.80 11.87
C PRO A 340 0.13 -30.03 11.99
N ALA A 341 1.23 -29.89 12.73
CA ALA A 341 2.11 -31.01 13.02
C ALA A 341 1.36 -32.13 13.75
N GLY A 342 1.57 -33.38 13.33
CA GLY A 342 0.90 -34.55 13.89
C GLY A 342 -0.46 -34.87 13.28
N THR A 343 -0.98 -34.08 12.33
CA THR A 343 -2.18 -34.45 11.57
C THR A 343 -1.90 -35.66 10.69
N SER A 344 -2.68 -36.73 10.90
CA SER A 344 -2.66 -37.94 10.07
C SER A 344 -3.18 -37.64 8.66
N LYS A 345 -2.51 -38.19 7.64
CA LYS A 345 -2.92 -38.02 6.23
C LYS A 345 -4.25 -38.72 6.00
N GLU A 346 -4.43 -39.91 6.56
CA GLU A 346 -5.64 -40.72 6.43
C GLU A 346 -6.85 -40.03 7.05
N ASP A 347 -6.70 -39.44 8.24
CA ASP A 347 -7.78 -38.70 8.91
C ASP A 347 -8.17 -37.46 8.11
N LEU A 348 -7.19 -36.74 7.57
CA LEU A 348 -7.45 -35.58 6.73
C LEU A 348 -8.19 -35.96 5.44
N ILE A 349 -7.82 -37.09 4.82
CA ILE A 349 -8.55 -37.61 3.65
C ILE A 349 -10.01 -37.89 4.00
N LEU A 350 -10.27 -38.58 5.13
CA LEU A 350 -11.63 -38.89 5.57
C LEU A 350 -12.47 -37.62 5.80
N LEU A 351 -11.89 -36.60 6.46
CA LEU A 351 -12.55 -35.32 6.70
C LEU A 351 -12.85 -34.57 5.40
N VAL A 352 -11.91 -34.58 4.45
CA VAL A 352 -12.11 -33.99 3.12
C VAL A 352 -13.25 -34.69 2.39
N ASP A 353 -13.28 -36.02 2.42
CA ASP A 353 -14.31 -36.82 1.76
C ASP A 353 -15.71 -36.55 2.35
N GLN A 354 -15.81 -36.46 3.68
CA GLN A 354 -17.04 -36.09 4.38
C GLN A 354 -17.51 -34.69 4.01
N PHE A 355 -16.59 -33.72 4.00
CA PHE A 355 -16.89 -32.34 3.62
C PHE A 355 -17.41 -32.26 2.18
N MET A 356 -16.73 -32.91 1.23
CA MET A 356 -17.12 -32.85 -0.18
C MET A 356 -18.48 -33.52 -0.45
N LYS A 357 -18.85 -34.55 0.33
CA LYS A 357 -20.16 -35.24 0.25
C LYS A 357 -21.30 -34.47 0.94
N SER A 358 -20.98 -33.55 1.85
CA SER A 358 -22.00 -32.76 2.54
C SER A 358 -22.65 -31.71 1.62
N THR A 359 -23.93 -31.45 1.85
CA THR A 359 -24.72 -30.45 1.10
C THR A 359 -24.65 -29.06 1.71
N GLU A 360 -24.41 -28.96 3.02
CA GLU A 360 -24.34 -27.71 3.78
C GLU A 360 -23.26 -27.85 4.86
N GLN A 361 -22.46 -26.79 5.05
CA GLN A 361 -21.46 -26.71 6.13
C GLN A 361 -21.43 -25.31 6.71
N THR A 362 -21.92 -25.15 7.94
CA THR A 362 -22.05 -23.84 8.56
C THR A 362 -20.89 -23.52 9.50
N VAL A 363 -20.41 -22.28 9.43
CA VAL A 363 -19.38 -21.72 10.31
C VAL A 363 -19.93 -20.47 10.99
N GLU A 364 -19.67 -20.35 12.29
CA GLU A 364 -20.00 -19.15 13.06
C GLU A 364 -18.88 -18.11 12.95
N ARG A 365 -19.25 -16.89 12.55
CA ARG A 365 -18.35 -15.74 12.50
C ARG A 365 -18.80 -14.68 13.47
N THR A 366 -17.93 -14.31 14.41
CA THR A 366 -18.17 -13.17 15.30
C THR A 366 -17.49 -11.93 14.78
N SER A 367 -18.26 -10.87 14.54
CA SER A 367 -17.73 -9.57 14.15
C SER A 367 -16.95 -8.94 15.30
N LYS A 368 -15.64 -8.69 15.11
CA LYS A 368 -14.82 -7.96 16.09
C LYS A 368 -15.33 -6.55 16.38
N LYS A 369 -16.07 -5.93 15.45
CA LYS A 369 -16.56 -4.55 15.57
C LYS A 369 -17.91 -4.43 16.28
N SER A 370 -18.76 -5.46 16.20
CA SER A 370 -20.13 -5.43 16.76
C SER A 370 -20.43 -6.54 17.76
N GLY A 371 -19.54 -7.52 17.94
CA GLY A 371 -19.76 -8.70 18.79
C GLY A 371 -20.85 -9.65 18.31
N ARG A 372 -21.50 -9.35 17.17
CA ARG A 372 -22.58 -10.18 16.62
C ARG A 372 -22.00 -11.41 15.94
N THR A 373 -22.50 -12.58 16.33
CA THR A 373 -22.22 -13.85 15.67
C THR A 373 -23.21 -14.06 14.53
N THR A 374 -22.69 -14.44 13.35
CA THR A 374 -23.47 -14.80 12.18
C THR A 374 -23.05 -16.18 11.71
N THR A 375 -24.02 -17.05 11.48
CA THR A 375 -23.81 -18.38 10.89
C THR A 375 -23.76 -18.24 9.37
N VAL A 376 -22.79 -18.88 8.74
CA VAL A 376 -22.56 -18.75 7.30
C VAL A 376 -22.21 -20.12 6.70
N ASP A 377 -22.89 -20.50 5.63
CA ASP A 377 -22.59 -21.73 4.89
C ASP A 377 -21.36 -21.54 3.98
N ILE A 378 -20.38 -22.42 4.13
CA ILE A 378 -19.09 -22.39 3.43
C ILE A 378 -19.00 -23.43 2.31
N ARG A 379 -19.92 -24.40 2.28
CA ARG A 379 -19.91 -25.49 1.28
C ARG A 379 -20.01 -24.99 -0.17
N PRO A 380 -20.82 -23.96 -0.51
CA PRO A 380 -20.90 -23.42 -1.88
C PRO A 380 -19.62 -22.72 -2.35
N VAL A 381 -18.78 -22.26 -1.40
CA VAL A 381 -17.56 -21.49 -1.70
C VAL A 381 -16.38 -22.43 -1.96
N VAL A 382 -16.33 -23.59 -1.31
CA VAL A 382 -15.31 -24.62 -1.52
C VAL A 382 -15.73 -25.55 -2.67
N VAL A 383 -15.14 -25.35 -3.84
CA VAL A 383 -15.49 -26.10 -5.07
C VAL A 383 -14.65 -27.35 -5.30
N GLY A 384 -13.46 -27.41 -4.69
CA GLY A 384 -12.56 -28.55 -4.80
C GLY A 384 -11.67 -28.64 -3.58
N MET A 385 -11.44 -29.86 -3.11
CA MET A 385 -10.55 -30.11 -1.99
C MET A 385 -9.92 -31.50 -2.10
N SER A 386 -8.60 -31.58 -1.88
CA SER A 386 -7.85 -32.84 -1.89
C SER A 386 -6.66 -32.77 -0.95
N VAL A 387 -6.17 -33.93 -0.53
CA VAL A 387 -4.92 -34.04 0.25
C VAL A 387 -3.77 -34.33 -0.71
N GLU A 388 -2.73 -33.50 -0.62
CA GLU A 388 -1.54 -33.56 -1.47
C GLU A 388 -0.29 -33.85 -0.63
N ASP A 389 0.73 -34.34 -1.31
CA ASP A 389 2.05 -34.53 -0.72
C ASP A 389 2.69 -33.19 -0.32
N PRO A 390 3.36 -33.09 0.85
CA PRO A 390 3.94 -31.83 1.31
C PRO A 390 5.04 -31.26 0.41
N THR A 391 5.62 -32.06 -0.49
CA THR A 391 6.76 -31.66 -1.33
C THR A 391 6.48 -30.36 -2.10
N HIS A 392 5.30 -30.22 -2.71
CA HIS A 392 4.99 -29.03 -3.53
C HIS A 392 4.92 -27.75 -2.69
N LEU A 393 4.31 -27.80 -1.49
CA LEU A 393 4.28 -26.62 -0.61
C LEU A 393 5.68 -26.34 -0.04
N ALA A 394 6.47 -27.38 0.26
CA ALA A 394 7.85 -27.22 0.73
C ALA A 394 8.75 -26.56 -0.33
N GLU A 395 8.60 -26.93 -1.61
CA GLU A 395 9.33 -26.30 -2.73
C GLU A 395 8.99 -24.82 -2.92
N LEU A 396 7.74 -24.43 -2.65
CA LEU A 396 7.30 -23.03 -2.70
C LEU A 396 7.69 -22.23 -1.45
N THR A 397 8.03 -22.91 -0.36
CA THR A 397 8.33 -22.29 0.95
C THR A 397 9.67 -22.75 1.53
N PRO A 398 10.77 -22.75 0.76
CA PRO A 398 12.05 -23.33 1.20
C PRO A 398 12.59 -22.65 2.46
N GLU A 399 12.34 -21.36 2.64
CA GLU A 399 12.76 -20.61 3.82
C GLU A 399 11.98 -20.97 5.11
N ALA A 400 10.83 -21.64 5.00
CA ALA A 400 10.05 -22.10 6.15
C ALA A 400 10.58 -23.43 6.73
N GLY A 401 11.56 -24.06 6.08
CA GLY A 401 12.11 -25.35 6.47
C GLY A 401 11.18 -26.52 6.09
N PRO A 402 11.61 -27.76 6.38
CA PRO A 402 10.93 -28.97 5.93
C PRO A 402 9.49 -29.04 6.44
N LEU A 403 8.61 -29.63 5.63
CA LEU A 403 7.22 -29.85 5.97
C LEU A 403 6.94 -31.35 6.06
N ALA A 404 6.70 -31.84 7.27
CA ALA A 404 6.37 -33.25 7.52
C ALA A 404 4.87 -33.53 7.55
N ALA A 405 4.05 -32.49 7.77
CA ALA A 405 2.59 -32.61 7.82
C ALA A 405 1.99 -32.67 6.41
N PRO A 406 0.86 -33.37 6.22
CA PRO A 406 0.17 -33.39 4.92
C PRO A 406 -0.29 -31.99 4.52
N THR A 407 -0.47 -31.79 3.20
CA THR A 407 -0.98 -30.52 2.67
C THR A 407 -2.40 -30.67 2.16
N LEU A 408 -3.21 -29.66 2.43
CA LEU A 408 -4.57 -29.55 1.95
C LEU A 408 -4.59 -28.62 0.74
N LYS A 409 -4.99 -29.16 -0.40
CA LYS A 409 -5.25 -28.39 -1.61
C LYS A 409 -6.71 -27.96 -1.62
N ILE A 410 -6.96 -26.66 -1.64
CA ILE A 410 -8.30 -26.07 -1.56
C ILE A 410 -8.53 -25.15 -2.76
N ARG A 411 -9.64 -25.33 -3.47
CA ARG A 411 -10.12 -24.41 -4.49
C ARG A 411 -11.35 -23.66 -3.98
N LEU A 412 -11.23 -22.34 -3.94
CA LEU A 412 -12.23 -21.41 -3.40
C LEU A 412 -12.81 -20.53 -4.51
N ARG A 413 -14.12 -20.27 -4.43
CA ARG A 413 -14.77 -19.21 -5.19
C ARG A 413 -14.49 -17.84 -4.59
N LEU A 414 -14.32 -16.85 -5.45
CA LEU A 414 -14.03 -15.46 -5.10
C LEU A 414 -15.15 -14.49 -5.50
N ASP A 415 -16.17 -14.99 -6.21
CA ASP A 415 -17.23 -14.21 -6.84
C ASP A 415 -18.56 -14.24 -6.07
N MET A 416 -18.54 -14.75 -4.83
CA MET A 416 -19.72 -14.87 -3.98
C MET A 416 -19.40 -14.57 -2.52
N GLU A 417 -20.43 -14.24 -1.75
CA GLU A 417 -20.36 -14.17 -0.30
C GLU A 417 -20.80 -15.50 0.32
N PRO A 418 -20.16 -15.93 1.42
CA PRO A 418 -19.05 -15.27 2.11
C PRO A 418 -17.70 -15.43 1.41
N VAL A 419 -16.82 -14.45 1.62
CA VAL A 419 -15.39 -14.66 1.36
C VAL A 419 -14.81 -15.47 2.51
N ILE A 420 -14.25 -16.65 2.21
CA ILE A 420 -13.58 -17.51 3.17
C ILE A 420 -12.09 -17.59 2.88
N ARG A 421 -11.26 -17.61 3.93
CA ARG A 421 -9.82 -17.81 3.79
C ARG A 421 -9.44 -19.29 3.89
N PRO A 422 -8.35 -19.74 3.25
CA PRO A 422 -7.92 -21.14 3.32
C PRO A 422 -7.69 -21.64 4.76
N GLU A 423 -7.15 -20.81 5.64
CA GLU A 423 -6.96 -21.15 7.06
C GLU A 423 -8.27 -21.34 7.84
N GLU A 424 -9.37 -20.68 7.42
CA GLU A 424 -10.69 -20.89 8.03
C GLU A 424 -11.25 -22.27 7.68
N VAL A 425 -11.04 -22.72 6.43
CA VAL A 425 -11.43 -24.06 5.99
C VAL A 425 -10.67 -25.13 6.77
N LEU A 426 -9.36 -24.96 6.96
CA LEU A 426 -8.55 -25.88 7.74
C LEU A 426 -8.97 -25.92 9.21
N ARG A 427 -9.21 -24.75 9.83
CA ARG A 427 -9.72 -24.67 11.20
C ARG A 427 -11.03 -25.41 11.38
N PHE A 428 -11.93 -25.25 10.43
CA PHE A 428 -13.22 -25.93 10.45
C PHE A 428 -13.06 -27.46 10.39
N LEU A 429 -12.30 -27.97 9.40
CA LEU A 429 -12.12 -29.41 9.20
C LEU A 429 -11.51 -30.09 10.43
N LEU A 430 -10.51 -29.45 11.04
CA LEU A 430 -9.77 -29.99 12.17
C LEU A 430 -10.33 -29.54 13.53
N LYS A 431 -11.44 -28.79 13.56
CA LYS A 431 -12.06 -28.22 14.78
C LYS A 431 -11.06 -27.47 15.67
N LEU A 432 -10.21 -26.66 15.04
CA LEU A 432 -9.19 -25.86 15.72
C LEU A 432 -9.72 -24.47 16.05
N GLU A 433 -9.40 -23.97 17.24
CA GLU A 433 -9.70 -22.58 17.61
C GLU A 433 -8.87 -21.59 16.76
N GLU A 434 -7.57 -21.86 16.65
CA GLU A 434 -6.62 -21.06 15.89
C GLU A 434 -5.58 -21.94 15.18
N VAL A 435 -5.07 -21.44 14.05
CA VAL A 435 -3.90 -22.04 13.39
C VAL A 435 -2.76 -21.04 13.54
N ALA A 436 -1.79 -21.38 14.39
CA ALA A 436 -0.59 -20.58 14.56
C ALA A 436 0.26 -20.63 13.28
N GLU A 437 0.56 -19.45 12.72
CA GLU A 437 1.44 -19.26 11.54
C GLU A 437 1.14 -20.21 10.36
N PRO A 438 -0.06 -20.12 9.74
CA PRO A 438 -0.44 -21.06 8.69
C PRO A 438 0.49 -20.90 7.48
N ARG A 439 1.14 -22.00 7.07
CA ARG A 439 1.90 -22.04 5.81
C ARG A 439 0.92 -22.21 4.66
N ILE A 440 0.72 -21.13 3.90
CA ILE A 440 -0.25 -21.07 2.80
C ILE A 440 0.43 -20.56 1.54
N ALA A 441 0.24 -21.26 0.43
CA ALA A 441 0.63 -20.80 -0.90
C ALA A 441 -0.57 -20.75 -1.84
N ARG A 442 -0.78 -19.64 -2.54
CA ARG A 442 -1.67 -19.59 -3.70
C ARG A 442 -0.95 -20.16 -4.91
N ILE A 443 -1.52 -21.18 -5.53
CA ILE A 443 -0.90 -21.91 -6.63
C ILE A 443 -1.58 -21.71 -7.98
N GLY A 444 -2.77 -21.13 -8.00
CA GLY A 444 -3.47 -20.85 -9.26
C GLY A 444 -4.64 -19.89 -9.10
N LEU A 445 -4.92 -19.16 -10.18
CA LEU A 445 -6.15 -18.38 -10.33
C LEU A 445 -6.85 -18.78 -11.62
N TYR A 446 -8.18 -18.83 -11.57
CA TYR A 446 -8.96 -19.35 -12.67
C TYR A 446 -10.16 -18.47 -13.00
N GLY A 447 -10.43 -18.35 -14.29
CA GLY A 447 -11.71 -17.91 -14.81
C GLY A 447 -12.67 -19.09 -14.95
N VAL A 448 -13.96 -18.79 -15.00
CA VAL A 448 -15.02 -19.78 -15.22
C VAL A 448 -15.90 -19.29 -16.37
N VAL A 449 -15.99 -20.09 -17.43
CA VAL A 449 -16.84 -19.80 -18.61
C VAL A 449 -17.61 -21.07 -18.95
N SER A 450 -18.95 -21.00 -18.92
CA SER A 450 -19.84 -22.14 -19.20
C SER A 450 -19.43 -23.42 -18.46
N ASP A 451 -19.20 -23.30 -17.14
CA ASP A 451 -18.74 -24.35 -16.23
C ASP A 451 -17.37 -24.98 -16.53
N LYS A 452 -16.62 -24.43 -17.50
CA LYS A 452 -15.23 -24.81 -17.75
C LYS A 452 -14.27 -23.88 -17.02
N LEU A 453 -13.30 -24.49 -16.35
CA LEU A 453 -12.20 -23.78 -15.70
C LEU A 453 -11.19 -23.34 -16.76
N LEU A 454 -10.87 -22.05 -16.78
CA LEU A 454 -9.84 -21.48 -17.65
C LEU A 454 -8.69 -20.96 -16.80
N THR A 455 -7.46 -21.29 -17.18
CA THR A 455 -6.26 -20.70 -16.59
C THR A 455 -6.15 -19.22 -16.97
N ILE A 456 -5.39 -18.44 -16.21
CA ILE A 456 -5.20 -16.99 -16.40
C ILE A 456 -4.86 -16.60 -17.86
N LEU A 457 -4.09 -17.45 -18.53
CA LEU A 457 -3.51 -17.17 -19.83
C LEU A 457 -4.31 -17.78 -20.99
N GLN A 458 -5.21 -18.73 -20.71
CA GLN A 458 -6.09 -19.28 -21.74
C GLN A 458 -7.03 -18.18 -22.25
N PRO A 459 -7.06 -17.90 -23.56
CA PRO A 459 -8.07 -17.00 -24.11
C PRO A 459 -9.45 -17.60 -23.86
N PRO A 460 -10.47 -16.78 -23.53
CA PRO A 460 -11.84 -17.27 -23.48
C PRO A 460 -12.22 -17.83 -24.85
N PRO A 461 -13.06 -18.90 -24.90
CA PRO A 461 -13.54 -19.40 -26.18
C PRO A 461 -14.20 -18.25 -26.94
N VAL A 462 -13.78 -18.04 -28.19
CA VAL A 462 -14.45 -17.10 -29.09
C VAL A 462 -15.91 -17.55 -29.19
N PRO A 463 -16.90 -16.66 -29.05
CA PRO A 463 -18.28 -17.02 -29.33
C PRO A 463 -18.34 -17.40 -30.82
N ASN A 464 -18.28 -18.68 -31.14
CA ASN A 464 -18.49 -19.14 -32.51
C ASN A 464 -19.91 -18.78 -32.94
N ASP A 465 -20.00 -18.26 -34.16
CA ASP A 465 -21.19 -18.06 -34.96
C ASP A 465 -22.32 -19.02 -34.58
N LEU A 466 -23.39 -18.47 -34.01
CA LEU A 466 -24.70 -19.10 -34.10
C LEU A 466 -24.96 -19.32 -35.61
N PRO A 467 -25.34 -20.53 -36.06
CA PRO A 467 -25.66 -20.73 -37.46
C PRO A 467 -26.72 -19.72 -37.87
N ALA A 468 -26.45 -18.99 -38.96
CA ALA A 468 -27.37 -18.03 -39.54
C ALA A 468 -28.77 -18.61 -39.55
N ALA A 469 -29.68 -17.97 -38.80
CA ALA A 469 -31.09 -18.33 -38.80
C ALA A 469 -31.55 -18.38 -40.26
N ALA A 470 -32.09 -19.54 -40.65
CA ALA A 470 -32.66 -19.76 -41.96
C ALA A 470 -33.56 -18.58 -42.33
N THR A 471 -33.21 -17.91 -43.42
CA THR A 471 -34.08 -16.95 -44.11
C THR A 471 -35.38 -17.67 -44.44
N HIS A 472 -36.44 -17.36 -43.70
CA HIS A 472 -37.80 -17.66 -44.12
C HIS A 472 -38.07 -16.89 -45.40
N ALA A 473 -38.14 -17.62 -46.51
CA ALA A 473 -38.82 -17.17 -47.71
C ALA A 473 -40.28 -16.90 -47.34
N SER A 474 -40.68 -15.63 -47.35
CA SER A 474 -42.08 -15.23 -47.37
C SER A 474 -42.51 -15.18 -48.84
N ALA A 475 -43.42 -16.09 -49.17
CA ALA A 475 -44.34 -15.93 -50.28
C ALA A 475 -45.37 -14.87 -49.90
N ALA A 476 -45.54 -13.87 -50.78
CA ALA A 476 -46.76 -13.14 -51.15
C ALA A 476 -46.36 -11.82 -51.84
#